data_AF-A0A7S1EKY3-F1
#
_entry.id   AF-A0A7S1EKY3-F1
#
_cell.length_a   1.000
_cell.length_b   1.000
_cell.length_c   1.000
_cell.angle_alpha   90.00
_cell.angle_beta   90.00
_cell.angle_gamma   90.00
#
_symmetry.space_group_name_H-M   'P 1'
#
loop_
_entity.id
_entity.type
_entity.pdbx_description
1 polymer ?
#
loop_
_entity_poly.entity_id
_entity_poly.type
_entity_poly.pdbx_seq_one_letter_code
_entity_poly.pdbx_strand_id
1 'polypeptide(L)'
;LSTLGGTVLLIDSIAGAVFLVFGHVHATWQGALLLLPLGALGGFVQVAVYSWLQRRIPPEMLGRSMALFMFIVMGLAPLASAAAGAALRVLDVTQLFTAAAVCLLGVVAL
;
A
#
# COMPACT_ATOMS: atom_id res chain seq x y z
N LEU A 1 -3.17 10.87 -14.83
CA LEU A 1 -1.93 10.49 -15.55
C LEU A 1 -0.92 11.65 -15.75
N SER A 2 -1.25 12.93 -15.47
CA SER A 2 -0.33 14.06 -15.67
C SER A 2 0.47 14.51 -14.42
N THR A 3 0.18 13.97 -13.23
CA THR A 3 0.89 14.27 -11.97
C THR A 3 1.16 12.97 -11.22
N LEU A 4 2.30 12.88 -10.51
CA LEU A 4 2.65 11.70 -9.71
C LEU A 4 1.52 11.32 -8.73
N GLY A 5 0.89 12.33 -8.11
CA GLY A 5 -0.27 12.13 -7.24
C GLY A 5 -1.41 11.41 -7.96
N GLY A 6 -1.80 11.85 -9.16
CA GLY A 6 -2.88 11.19 -9.91
C GLY A 6 -2.57 9.74 -10.32
N THR A 7 -1.29 9.39 -10.52
CA THR A 7 -0.89 8.00 -10.79
C THR A 7 -0.94 7.15 -9.51
N VAL A 8 -0.54 7.72 -8.37
CA VAL A 8 -0.62 7.06 -7.07
C VAL A 8 -2.09 6.78 -6.69
N LEU A 9 -2.98 7.77 -6.78
CA LEU A 9 -4.41 7.57 -6.50
C LEU A 9 -5.05 6.50 -7.38
N LEU A 10 -4.69 6.44 -8.66
CA LEU A 10 -5.20 5.42 -9.57
C LEU A 10 -4.72 4.02 -9.17
N ILE A 11 -3.47 3.90 -8.74
CA ILE A 11 -2.92 2.62 -8.26
C ILE A 11 -3.54 2.23 -6.93
N ASP A 12 -3.77 3.17 -6.01
CA ASP A 12 -4.48 2.92 -4.75
C ASP A 12 -5.94 2.48 -4.99
N SER A 13 -6.60 3.04 -6.00
CA SER A 13 -7.94 2.61 -6.42
C SER A 13 -7.94 1.14 -6.87
N ILE A 14 -6.97 0.77 -7.69
CA ILE A 14 -6.79 -0.62 -8.17
C ILE A 14 -6.47 -1.54 -6.99
N ALA A 15 -5.60 -1.13 -6.07
CA ALA A 15 -5.25 -1.90 -4.88
C ALA A 15 -6.46 -2.13 -3.97
N GLY A 16 -7.31 -1.11 -3.77
CA GLY A 16 -8.56 -1.23 -3.01
C GLY A 16 -9.53 -2.22 -3.65
N ALA A 17 -9.71 -2.16 -4.97
CA ALA A 17 -10.53 -3.13 -5.70
C ALA A 17 -9.98 -4.56 -5.58
N VAL A 18 -8.66 -4.74 -5.68
CA VAL A 18 -8.01 -6.04 -5.48
C VAL A 18 -8.24 -6.56 -4.07
N PHE A 19 -8.14 -5.72 -3.04
CA PHE A 19 -8.37 -6.11 -1.64
C PHE A 19 -9.80 -6.59 -1.38
N LEU A 20 -10.81 -5.97 -2.00
CA LEU A 20 -12.20 -6.48 -1.93
C LEU A 20 -12.33 -7.91 -2.46
N VAL A 21 -11.68 -8.20 -3.59
CA VAL A 21 -11.68 -9.53 -4.20
C VAL A 21 -10.82 -10.51 -3.39
N PHE A 22 -9.73 -10.04 -2.79
CA PHE A 22 -8.79 -10.86 -2.04
C PHE A 22 -9.43 -11.56 -0.84
N GLY A 23 -10.41 -10.90 -0.19
CA GLY A 23 -11.16 -11.49 0.92
C GLY A 23 -12.02 -12.71 0.56
N HIS A 24 -12.23 -12.97 -0.74
CA HIS A 24 -13.04 -14.09 -1.27
C HIS A 24 -12.19 -15.17 -1.97
N VAL A 25 -10.86 -15.08 -1.85
CA VAL A 25 -9.96 -16.05 -2.47
C VAL A 25 -9.96 -17.35 -1.67
N HIS A 26 -10.36 -18.44 -2.33
CA HIS A 26 -10.31 -19.79 -1.77
C HIS A 26 -9.20 -20.66 -2.36
N ALA A 27 -8.61 -20.25 -3.49
CA ALA A 27 -7.55 -21.00 -4.16
C ALA A 27 -6.26 -20.17 -4.31
N THR A 28 -5.11 -20.80 -4.09
CA THR A 28 -3.78 -20.15 -4.11
C THR A 28 -3.46 -19.48 -5.44
N TRP A 29 -3.91 -20.04 -6.56
CA TRP A 29 -3.70 -19.47 -7.90
C TRP A 29 -4.43 -18.13 -8.09
N GLN A 30 -5.61 -17.96 -7.50
CA GLN A 30 -6.36 -16.70 -7.55
C GLN A 30 -5.61 -15.62 -6.76
N GLY A 31 -5.09 -15.97 -5.58
CA GLY A 31 -4.24 -15.08 -4.79
C GLY A 31 -2.99 -14.65 -5.54
N ALA A 32 -2.30 -15.58 -6.21
CA ALA A 32 -1.11 -15.28 -7.00
C ALA A 32 -1.41 -14.33 -8.16
N LEU A 33 -2.51 -14.54 -8.89
CA LEU A 33 -2.95 -13.65 -9.97
C LEU A 33 -3.30 -12.25 -9.50
N LEU A 34 -3.82 -12.10 -8.28
CA LEU A 34 -4.14 -10.80 -7.70
C LEU A 34 -2.89 -10.09 -7.14
N LEU A 35 -1.95 -10.83 -6.55
CA LEU A 35 -0.71 -10.28 -6.01
C LEU A 35 0.28 -9.84 -7.11
N LEU A 36 0.26 -10.48 -8.27
CA LEU A 36 1.13 -10.15 -9.41
C LEU A 36 1.02 -8.66 -9.85
N PRO A 37 -0.18 -8.17 -10.22
CA PRO A 37 -0.35 -6.76 -10.58
C PRO A 37 -0.16 -5.85 -9.37
N LEU A 38 -0.59 -6.27 -8.18
CA LEU A 38 -0.44 -5.48 -6.95
C LEU A 38 1.03 -5.21 -6.63
N GLY A 39 1.88 -6.23 -6.72
CA GLY A 39 3.32 -6.13 -6.51
C GLY A 39 4.02 -5.31 -7.59
N ALA A 40 3.64 -5.49 -8.87
CA ALA A 40 4.20 -4.71 -9.97
C ALA A 40 3.88 -3.21 -9.85
N LEU A 41 2.62 -2.88 -9.58
CA LEU A 41 2.18 -1.49 -9.38
C LEU A 41 2.76 -0.89 -8.11
N GLY A 42 2.79 -1.66 -7.01
CA GLY A 42 3.40 -1.24 -5.75
C GLY A 42 4.89 -0.95 -5.89
N GLY A 43 5.64 -1.80 -6.58
CA GLY A 43 7.05 -1.58 -6.87
C GLY A 43 7.30 -0.34 -7.73
N PHE A 44 6.45 -0.11 -8.75
CA PHE A 44 6.51 1.11 -9.56
C PHE A 44 6.27 2.38 -8.71
N VAL A 45 5.23 2.39 -7.88
CA VAL A 45 4.93 3.50 -6.95
C VAL A 45 6.10 3.72 -6.01
N GLN A 46 6.67 2.65 -5.47
CA GLN A 46 7.81 2.74 -4.57
C GLN A 46 8.98 3.48 -5.25
N VAL A 47 9.42 3.03 -6.43
CA VAL A 47 10.53 3.69 -7.15
C VAL A 47 10.19 5.15 -7.51
N ALA A 48 8.95 5.42 -7.93
CA ALA A 48 8.50 6.76 -8.31
C ALA A 48 8.50 7.72 -7.11
N VAL A 49 7.98 7.30 -5.95
CA VAL A 49 7.91 8.10 -4.72
C VAL A 49 9.31 8.37 -4.18
N TYR A 50 10.18 7.36 -4.15
CA TYR A 50 11.56 7.54 -3.70
C TYR A 50 12.32 8.54 -4.58
N SER A 51 12.21 8.39 -5.89
CA SER A 51 12.86 9.30 -6.85
C SER A 51 12.32 10.72 -6.74
N TRP A 52 11.01 10.88 -6.55
CA TRP A 52 10.39 12.18 -6.36
C TRP A 52 10.84 12.84 -5.05
N LEU A 53 10.87 12.07 -3.96
CA LEU A 53 11.27 12.56 -2.64
C LEU A 53 12.74 12.98 -2.64
N GLN A 54 13.62 12.19 -3.23
CA GLN A 54 15.04 12.52 -3.39
C GLN A 54 15.26 13.81 -4.20
N ARG A 55 14.46 14.07 -5.24
CA ARG A 55 14.54 15.32 -6.03
C ARG A 55 14.06 16.56 -5.29
N ARG A 56 13.21 16.40 -4.27
CA ARG A 56 12.64 17.49 -3.45
C ARG A 56 13.53 17.89 -2.28
N ILE A 57 14.41 16.99 -1.82
CA ILE A 57 15.21 17.19 -0.61
C ILE A 57 16.60 17.76 -0.98
N PRO A 58 17.07 18.81 -0.30
CA PRO A 58 18.43 19.33 -0.49
C PRO A 58 19.50 18.25 -0.24
N PRO A 59 20.58 18.20 -1.03
CA PRO A 59 21.57 17.11 -0.98
C PRO A 59 22.21 16.93 0.40
N GLU A 60 22.41 18.01 1.14
CA GLU A 60 22.93 18.05 2.50
C GLU A 60 22.04 17.36 3.55
N MET A 61 20.73 17.24 3.28
CA MET A 61 19.75 16.62 4.19
C MET A 61 19.22 15.27 3.69
N LEU A 62 19.72 14.76 2.56
CA LEU A 62 19.23 13.51 1.95
C LEU A 62 19.37 12.33 2.90
N GLY A 63 20.53 12.13 3.52
CA GLY A 63 20.77 11.00 4.42
C GLY A 63 19.83 11.00 5.64
N ARG A 64 19.61 12.18 6.25
CA ARG A 64 18.71 12.34 7.41
C ARG A 64 17.26 12.07 7.04
N SER A 65 16.83 12.60 5.89
CA SER A 65 15.45 12.47 5.42
C SER A 65 15.13 11.05 4.97
N MET A 66 16.06 10.38 4.27
CA MET A 66 15.91 8.99 3.87
C MET A 66 15.91 8.04 5.08
N ALA A 67 16.71 8.31 6.11
CA ALA A 67 16.68 7.52 7.35
C ALA A 67 15.31 7.58 8.04
N LEU A 68 14.70 8.77 8.14
CA LEU A 68 13.34 8.94 8.65
C LEU A 68 12.31 8.23 7.75
N PHE A 69 12.47 8.33 6.44
CA PHE A 69 11.58 7.66 5.50
C PHE A 69 11.66 6.13 5.60
N MET A 70 12.87 5.58 5.70
CA MET A 70 13.12 4.16 5.97
C MET A 70 12.51 3.73 7.30
N PHE A 71 12.67 4.54 8.36
CA PHE A 71 12.09 4.27 9.66
C PHE A 71 10.55 4.19 9.58
N ILE A 72 9.91 5.10 8.83
CA ILE A 72 8.46 5.07 8.63
C ILE A 72 8.06 3.81 7.85
N VAL A 73 8.67 3.55 6.69
CA VAL A 73 8.29 2.41 5.83
C VAL A 73 8.54 1.06 6.53
N MET A 74 9.72 0.90 7.13
CA MET A 74 10.11 -0.35 7.79
C MET A 74 9.47 -0.51 9.16
N GLY A 75 9.13 0.58 9.86
CA GLY A 75 8.43 0.55 11.14
C GLY A 75 6.92 0.36 10.99
N LEU A 76 6.31 0.91 9.94
CA LEU A 76 4.88 0.79 9.71
C LEU A 76 4.49 -0.64 9.30
N ALA A 77 5.34 -1.37 8.57
CA ALA A 77 5.08 -2.76 8.17
C ALA A 77 4.81 -3.73 9.34
N PRO A 78 5.69 -3.85 10.37
CA PRO A 78 5.43 -4.69 11.53
C PRO A 78 4.28 -4.17 12.39
N LEU A 79 4.11 -2.85 12.52
CA LEU A 79 2.97 -2.27 13.24
C LEU A 79 1.63 -2.60 12.56
N ALA A 80 1.56 -2.48 11.23
CA ALA A 80 0.40 -2.86 10.43
C ALA A 80 0.12 -4.36 10.56
N SER A 81 1.16 -5.19 10.55
CA SER A 81 1.03 -6.64 10.73
C SER A 81 0.51 -7.00 12.13
N ALA A 82 0.99 -6.33 13.17
CA ALA A 82 0.51 -6.51 14.54
C ALA A 82 -0.96 -6.07 14.69
N ALA A 83 -1.33 -4.92 14.12
CA ALA A 83 -2.70 -4.42 14.13
C ALA A 83 -3.65 -5.34 13.36
N ALA A 84 -3.25 -5.81 12.17
CA ALA A 84 -4.02 -6.77 11.38
C ALA A 84 -4.18 -8.10 12.12
N GLY A 85 -3.11 -8.61 12.74
CA GLY A 85 -3.16 -9.82 13.56
C GLY A 85 -4.05 -9.69 14.80
N ALA A 86 -4.07 -8.52 15.45
CA ALA A 86 -4.99 -8.24 16.54
C ALA A 86 -6.44 -8.14 16.04
N ALA A 87 -6.66 -7.50 14.90
CA ALA A 87 -7.98 -7.39 14.27
C ALA A 87 -8.54 -8.77 13.88
N LEU A 88 -7.72 -9.71 13.41
CA LEU A 88 -8.13 -11.09 13.12
C LEU A 88 -8.61 -11.88 14.35
N ARG A 89 -8.39 -11.39 15.58
CA ARG A 89 -8.96 -12.00 16.79
C ARG A 89 -10.44 -11.69 16.96
N VAL A 90 -10.92 -10.64 16.31
CA VAL A 90 -12.31 -10.14 16.42
C VAL A 90 -13.03 -10.09 15.07
N LEU A 91 -12.31 -10.05 13.95
CA LEU A 91 -12.82 -9.99 12.58
C LEU A 91 -12.40 -11.23 11.79
N ASP A 92 -13.28 -11.68 10.90
CA ASP A 92 -12.92 -12.66 9.88
C ASP A 92 -11.96 -12.07 8.85
N VAL A 93 -11.21 -12.94 8.17
CA VAL A 93 -10.26 -12.55 7.10
C VAL A 93 -10.95 -11.69 6.04
N THR A 94 -12.14 -12.08 5.59
CA THR A 94 -12.91 -11.33 4.60
C THR A 94 -13.31 -9.95 5.11
N GLN A 95 -13.71 -9.83 6.38
CA GLN A 95 -14.08 -8.55 6.99
C GLN A 95 -12.86 -7.62 7.12
N LEU A 96 -11.70 -8.16 7.48
CA LEU A 96 -10.46 -7.39 7.54
C LEU A 96 -10.09 -6.79 6.18
N PHE A 97 -10.05 -7.63 5.14
CA PHE A 97 -9.71 -7.17 3.78
C PHE A 97 -10.75 -6.18 3.22
N THR A 98 -12.03 -6.42 3.50
CA THR A 98 -13.11 -5.50 3.11
C THR A 98 -12.99 -4.15 3.82
N ALA A 99 -12.73 -4.14 5.13
CA ALA A 99 -12.53 -2.93 5.90
C ALA A 99 -11.30 -2.13 5.43
N ALA A 100 -10.20 -2.82 5.14
CA ALA A 100 -8.99 -2.21 4.58
C ALA A 100 -9.26 -1.58 3.22
N ALA A 101 -10.00 -2.27 2.34
CA ALA A 101 -10.37 -1.75 1.03
C ALA A 101 -11.28 -0.52 1.13
N VAL A 102 -12.29 -0.55 2.00
CA VAL A 102 -13.19 0.59 2.22
C VAL A 102 -12.42 1.80 2.77
N CYS A 103 -11.50 1.57 3.70
CA CYS A 103 -10.65 2.63 4.24
C CYS A 103 -9.77 3.27 3.13
N LEU A 104 -9.10 2.43 2.34
CA LEU A 104 -8.24 2.90 1.24
C LEU A 104 -9.04 3.66 0.17
N LEU A 105 -10.18 3.11 -0.27
CA LEU A 105 -11.05 3.76 -1.26
C LEU A 105 -11.69 5.04 -0.71
N GLY A 106 -11.98 5.09 0.59
CA GLY A 106 -12.45 6.30 1.28
C GLY A 106 -11.42 7.42 1.26
N VAL A 107 -10.13 7.09 1.43
CA VAL A 107 -9.03 8.06 1.31
C VAL A 107 -8.87 8.54 -0.13
N VAL A 108 -9.00 7.65 -1.11
CA VAL A 108 -8.93 8.01 -2.54
C VAL A 108 -10.06 8.93 -2.97
N ALA A 109 -11.24 8.80 -2.34
CA ALA A 109 -12.42 9.61 -2.67
C ALA A 109 -12.42 11.01 -2.03
N LEU A 110 -11.55 11.27 -1.05
CA LEU A 110 -11.42 12.54 -0.33
C LEU A 110 -10.51 13.53 -1.07
#